data_AF-A0A238YNE3-F1
#
_entry.id   AF-A0A238YNE3-F1
#
_cell.length_a   1.000
_cell.length_b   1.000
_cell.length_c   1.000
_cell.angle_alpha   90.00
_cell.angle_beta   90.00
_cell.angle_gamma   90.00
#
_symmetry.space_group_name_H-M   'P 1'
#
loop_
_entity.id
_entity.type
_entity.pdbx_description
1 polymer ?
#
loop_
_entity_poly.entity_id
_entity_poly.type
_entity_poly.pdbx_seq_one_letter_code
_entity_poly.pdbx_strand_id
1 'polypeptide(L)'
;MDDIKDLTNFCDELEELQGKEKVLADISRWISTDQVSVFWQQNTNRYPSFTPVGRPAPDLLVDDTKELYALCVVHAEGSSEKIREAFVKAVNIWERMVADPPDYERDFSKEAPSGVLVATEQSLDGHLFSGNKNRDQPVRFSDDRQQAVDQGFLPQREFAATQEVIRSAWRFAKDRGGSDEIGVGALLSSRLDSKEDTQSEQYDPAAFYYLPRESEPHRWESIPWFLWS
;
A
#
# COMPACT_ATOMS: atom_id res chain seq x y z
N MET A 1 19.99 -26.04 0.10
CA MET A 1 20.73 -24.78 0.31
C MET A 1 20.92 -24.26 -1.09
N ASP A 2 19.85 -23.70 -1.64
CA ASP A 2 19.81 -23.32 -3.05
C ASP A 2 19.95 -21.80 -3.12
N ASP A 3 21.07 -21.43 -3.75
CA ASP A 3 21.44 -20.15 -4.34
C ASP A 3 20.43 -19.02 -4.18
N ILE A 4 20.74 -18.16 -3.20
CA ILE A 4 20.49 -16.72 -3.33
C ILE A 4 21.28 -16.28 -4.56
N LYS A 5 20.62 -16.31 -5.73
CA LYS A 5 21.12 -15.66 -6.94
C LYS A 5 21.26 -14.18 -6.62
N ASP A 6 22.49 -13.83 -6.31
CA ASP A 6 23.14 -12.54 -6.43
C ASP A 6 22.21 -11.41 -6.92
N LEU A 7 21.63 -10.70 -5.95
CA LEU A 7 20.80 -9.51 -6.18
C LEU A 7 21.58 -8.37 -6.85
N THR A 8 22.91 -8.48 -6.98
CA THR A 8 23.76 -7.47 -7.63
C THR A 8 23.59 -7.44 -9.14
N ASN A 9 23.25 -8.55 -9.80
CA ASN A 9 22.94 -8.57 -11.24
C ASN A 9 21.55 -7.98 -11.58
N PHE A 10 20.74 -7.62 -10.58
CA PHE A 10 19.44 -6.97 -10.81
C PHE A 10 19.56 -5.48 -11.12
N CYS A 11 20.71 -4.85 -10.84
CA CYS A 11 20.88 -3.41 -11.02
C CYS A 11 21.03 -2.98 -12.49
N ASP A 12 21.58 -3.83 -13.36
CA ASP A 12 22.00 -3.42 -14.71
C ASP A 12 20.88 -3.45 -15.76
N GLU A 13 19.76 -4.14 -15.54
CA GLU A 13 18.60 -4.17 -16.48
C GLU A 13 17.52 -3.10 -16.18
N LEU A 14 17.74 -2.23 -15.18
CA LEU A 14 16.72 -1.30 -14.67
C LEU A 14 16.62 0.03 -15.43
N GLU A 15 17.63 0.39 -16.22
CA GLU A 15 17.64 1.65 -16.98
C GLU A 15 16.59 1.70 -18.10
N GLU A 16 15.95 0.57 -18.45
CA GLU A 16 14.94 0.48 -19.50
C GLU A 16 13.49 0.55 -19.01
N LEU A 17 13.23 0.46 -17.69
CA LEU A 17 11.86 0.47 -17.17
C LEU A 17 11.22 1.86 -17.26
N GLN A 18 10.00 1.92 -17.82
CA GLN A 18 9.27 3.17 -17.99
C GLN A 18 7.82 3.07 -17.47
N GLY A 19 7.24 4.22 -17.16
CA GLY A 19 5.84 4.35 -16.76
C GLY A 19 5.48 3.48 -15.55
N LYS A 20 4.37 2.75 -15.65
CA LYS A 20 3.83 1.91 -14.57
C LYS A 20 4.80 0.79 -14.14
N GLU A 21 5.55 0.20 -15.07
CA GLU A 21 6.48 -0.88 -14.75
C GLU A 21 7.63 -0.37 -13.87
N LYS A 22 8.11 0.85 -14.12
CA LYS A 22 9.09 1.51 -13.26
C LYS A 22 8.55 1.73 -11.84
N VAL A 23 7.32 2.24 -11.72
CA VAL A 23 6.70 2.46 -10.39
C VAL A 23 6.49 1.14 -9.64
N LEU A 24 6.06 0.09 -10.33
CA LEU A 24 5.95 -1.26 -9.74
C LEU A 24 7.31 -1.75 -9.23
N ALA A 25 8.38 -1.58 -10.01
CA ALA A 25 9.73 -1.99 -9.62
C ALA A 25 10.29 -1.17 -8.45
N ASP A 26 10.06 0.15 -8.46
CA ASP A 26 10.53 1.05 -7.40
C ASP A 26 9.78 0.75 -6.08
N ILE A 27 8.46 0.54 -6.12
CA ILE A 27 7.67 0.10 -4.96
C ILE A 27 8.11 -1.30 -4.50
N SER A 28 8.31 -2.24 -5.42
CA SER A 28 8.75 -3.60 -5.07
C SER A 28 10.10 -3.56 -4.35
N ARG A 29 11.08 -2.79 -4.85
CA ARG A 29 12.38 -2.61 -4.18
C ARG A 29 12.27 -1.96 -2.82
N TRP A 30 11.39 -0.98 -2.68
CA TRP A 30 11.18 -0.30 -1.40
C TRP A 30 10.61 -1.23 -0.33
N ILE A 31 9.71 -2.14 -0.71
CA ILE A 31 9.03 -3.08 0.22
C ILE A 31 9.84 -4.34 0.48
N SER A 32 10.61 -4.81 -0.51
CA SER A 32 11.26 -6.13 -0.44
C SER A 32 12.36 -6.14 0.63
N THR A 33 12.26 -7.12 1.52
CA THR A 33 13.28 -7.43 2.54
C THR A 33 13.41 -8.95 2.64
N ASP A 34 14.31 -9.45 3.47
CA ASP A 34 14.45 -10.90 3.71
C ASP A 34 13.15 -11.56 4.25
N GLN A 35 12.22 -10.76 4.79
CA GLN A 35 10.97 -11.23 5.40
C GLN A 35 9.72 -10.89 4.58
N VAL A 36 9.87 -10.15 3.48
CA VAL A 36 8.74 -9.64 2.69
C VAL A 36 8.94 -10.02 1.23
N SER A 37 8.02 -10.83 0.72
CA SER A 37 7.99 -11.25 -0.68
C SER A 37 6.96 -10.43 -1.47
N VAL A 38 7.38 -9.92 -2.62
CA VAL A 38 6.50 -9.17 -3.52
C VAL A 38 6.24 -9.99 -4.79
N PHE A 39 4.97 -10.19 -5.11
CA PHE A 39 4.52 -10.94 -6.27
C PHE A 39 3.76 -10.05 -7.23
N TRP A 40 4.16 -10.06 -8.49
CA TRP A 40 3.52 -9.28 -9.53
C TRP A 40 2.34 -10.03 -10.14
N GLN A 41 1.29 -9.31 -10.49
CA GLN A 41 0.24 -9.87 -11.33
C GLN A 41 0.88 -10.32 -12.65
N GLN A 42 0.76 -11.61 -12.99
CA GLN A 42 1.37 -12.33 -14.12
C GLN A 42 1.93 -11.50 -15.29
N ASN A 43 3.03 -12.04 -15.85
CA ASN A 43 3.62 -11.79 -17.19
C ASN A 43 4.96 -11.05 -17.24
N THR A 44 5.84 -11.27 -16.27
CA THR A 44 7.27 -10.98 -16.45
C THR A 44 8.08 -12.18 -15.95
N ASN A 45 9.13 -12.58 -16.69
CA ASN A 45 10.12 -13.53 -16.19
C ASN A 45 11.10 -12.86 -15.19
N ARG A 46 10.87 -11.58 -14.87
CA ARG A 46 11.77 -10.71 -14.10
C ARG A 46 11.44 -10.74 -12.59
N TYR A 47 10.19 -10.97 -12.22
CA TYR A 47 9.74 -10.93 -10.84
C TYR A 47 8.90 -12.17 -10.49
N PRO A 48 8.92 -12.62 -9.22
CA PRO A 48 7.93 -13.58 -8.72
C PRO A 48 6.53 -13.09 -9.07
N SER A 49 5.65 -13.99 -9.51
CA SER A 49 4.32 -13.61 -9.99
C SER A 49 3.21 -14.47 -9.40
N PHE A 50 1.98 -13.94 -9.44
CA PHE A 50 0.76 -14.68 -9.12
C PHE A 50 -0.25 -14.59 -10.28
N THR A 51 -1.08 -15.62 -10.40
CA THR A 51 -2.19 -15.69 -11.35
C THR A 51 -3.48 -15.23 -10.63
N PRO A 52 -4.13 -14.15 -11.07
CA PRO A 52 -5.41 -13.76 -10.49
C PRO A 52 -6.55 -14.66 -11.00
N VAL A 53 -7.36 -15.21 -10.10
CA VAL A 53 -8.53 -16.05 -10.45
C VAL A 53 -9.77 -15.22 -10.87
N GLY A 54 -9.71 -13.89 -10.75
CA GLY A 54 -10.81 -13.00 -11.15
C GLY A 54 -10.37 -11.57 -11.45
N ARG A 55 -11.27 -10.78 -12.05
CA ARG A 55 -11.08 -9.34 -12.32
C ARG A 55 -12.19 -8.50 -11.66
N PRO A 56 -11.91 -7.23 -11.26
CA PRO A 56 -10.60 -6.56 -11.31
C PRO A 56 -9.61 -7.20 -10.33
N ALA A 57 -8.30 -7.17 -10.61
CA ALA A 57 -7.25 -7.80 -9.80
C ALA A 57 -6.21 -6.77 -9.33
N PRO A 58 -5.54 -7.02 -8.18
CA PRO A 58 -4.43 -6.19 -7.74
C PRO A 58 -3.24 -6.33 -8.69
N ASP A 59 -2.38 -5.32 -8.70
CA ASP A 59 -1.16 -5.29 -9.52
C ASP A 59 0.00 -6.02 -8.80
N LEU A 60 0.07 -5.93 -7.46
CA LEU A 60 1.01 -6.69 -6.63
C LEU A 60 0.29 -7.39 -5.47
N LEU A 61 0.87 -8.49 -5.00
CA LEU A 61 0.68 -9.01 -3.66
C LEU A 61 1.96 -8.81 -2.87
N VAL A 62 1.81 -8.33 -1.64
CA VAL A 62 2.90 -8.19 -0.67
C VAL A 62 2.59 -9.16 0.45
N ASP A 63 3.41 -10.21 0.54
CA ASP A 63 3.27 -11.27 1.53
C ASP A 63 4.46 -11.18 2.47
N ASP A 64 4.20 -10.89 3.74
CA ASP A 64 5.20 -11.07 4.78
C ASP A 64 4.93 -12.36 5.56
N THR A 65 5.59 -12.56 6.69
CA THR A 65 5.39 -13.78 7.51
C THR A 65 4.02 -13.91 8.18
N LYS A 66 3.18 -12.86 8.20
CA LYS A 66 1.92 -12.82 8.95
C LYS A 66 0.74 -12.25 8.17
N GLU A 67 0.99 -11.35 7.25
CA GLU A 67 0.04 -10.48 6.63
C GLU A 67 0.22 -10.50 5.10
N LEU A 68 -0.91 -10.45 4.42
CA LEU A 68 -0.98 -10.37 2.97
C LEU A 68 -1.66 -9.05 2.58
N TYR A 69 -1.09 -8.31 1.63
CA TYR A 69 -1.69 -7.08 1.10
C TYR A 69 -1.81 -7.12 -0.41
N ALA A 70 -2.92 -6.60 -0.91
CA ALA A 70 -3.20 -6.45 -2.32
C ALA A 70 -2.98 -5.00 -2.74
N LEU A 71 -2.02 -4.74 -3.63
CA LEU A 71 -1.67 -3.38 -4.03
C LEU A 71 -2.22 -3.05 -5.42
N CYS A 72 -2.88 -1.90 -5.52
CA CYS A 72 -3.22 -1.22 -6.76
C CYS A 72 -2.17 -0.13 -7.01
N VAL A 73 -1.23 -0.42 -7.91
CA VAL A 73 -0.16 0.51 -8.24
C VAL A 73 -0.56 1.37 -9.44
N VAL A 74 -0.36 2.68 -9.32
CA VAL A 74 -0.62 3.63 -10.40
C VAL A 74 0.57 4.54 -10.60
N HIS A 75 0.95 4.71 -11.87
CA HIS A 75 1.86 5.76 -12.30
C HIS A 75 1.05 7.02 -12.58
N ALA A 76 1.06 7.95 -11.62
CA ALA A 76 0.15 9.09 -11.64
C ALA A 76 0.62 10.20 -12.59
N GLU A 77 1.93 10.47 -12.69
CA GLU A 77 2.50 11.62 -13.43
C GLU A 77 1.81 12.95 -13.07
N GLY A 78 1.40 13.10 -11.81
CA GLY A 78 0.61 14.23 -11.32
C GLY A 78 -0.85 14.27 -11.75
N SER A 79 -1.37 13.23 -12.38
CA SER A 79 -2.81 13.06 -12.60
C SER A 79 -3.52 12.60 -11.33
N SER A 80 -4.28 13.52 -10.73
CA SER A 80 -5.17 13.20 -9.60
C SER A 80 -6.37 12.35 -9.98
N GLU A 81 -6.73 12.32 -11.26
CA GLU A 81 -7.80 11.48 -11.78
C GLU A 81 -7.40 10.00 -11.74
N LYS A 82 -6.21 9.67 -12.23
CA LYS A 82 -5.65 8.31 -12.18
C LYS A 82 -5.61 7.75 -10.75
N ILE A 83 -5.30 8.60 -9.77
CA ILE A 83 -5.29 8.21 -8.35
C ILE A 83 -6.71 7.88 -7.87
N ARG A 84 -7.72 8.70 -8.22
CA ARG A 84 -9.11 8.41 -7.87
C ARG A 84 -9.63 7.15 -8.54
N GLU A 85 -9.29 6.93 -9.81
CA GLU A 85 -9.59 5.68 -10.52
C GLU A 85 -8.94 4.47 -9.85
N ALA A 86 -7.71 4.60 -9.36
CA ALA A 86 -7.04 3.55 -8.61
C ALA A 86 -7.77 3.20 -7.31
N PHE A 87 -8.37 4.18 -6.60
CA PHE A 87 -9.24 3.89 -5.45
C PHE A 87 -10.55 3.22 -5.83
N VAL A 88 -11.16 3.61 -6.95
CA VAL A 88 -12.35 2.89 -7.46
C VAL A 88 -11.99 1.43 -7.78
N LYS A 89 -10.84 1.20 -8.43
CA LYS A 89 -10.30 -0.14 -8.67
C LYS A 89 -10.08 -0.90 -7.35
N ALA A 90 -9.46 -0.27 -6.36
CA ALA A 90 -9.20 -0.87 -5.05
C ALA A 90 -10.50 -1.28 -4.33
N VAL A 91 -11.52 -0.41 -4.32
CA VAL A 91 -12.83 -0.74 -3.73
C VAL A 91 -13.50 -1.89 -4.48
N ASN A 92 -13.42 -1.94 -5.81
CA ASN A 92 -14.01 -3.04 -6.57
C ASN A 92 -13.25 -4.37 -6.36
N ILE A 93 -11.93 -4.32 -6.16
CA ILE A 93 -11.13 -5.50 -5.79
C ILE A 93 -11.52 -5.96 -4.38
N TRP A 94 -11.60 -5.03 -3.43
CA TRP A 94 -12.05 -5.30 -2.06
C TRP A 94 -13.42 -5.97 -2.05
N GLU A 95 -14.40 -5.40 -2.75
CA GLU A 95 -15.77 -5.94 -2.81
C GLU A 95 -15.77 -7.37 -3.37
N ARG A 96 -14.97 -7.61 -4.41
CA ARG A 96 -14.79 -8.95 -4.98
C ARG A 96 -14.17 -9.91 -3.97
N MET A 97 -13.08 -9.52 -3.29
CA MET A 97 -12.38 -10.37 -2.32
C MET A 97 -13.23 -10.68 -1.09
N VAL A 98 -14.10 -9.76 -0.67
CA VAL A 98 -15.06 -10.00 0.41
C VAL A 98 -16.17 -10.97 -0.03
N ALA A 99 -16.64 -10.85 -1.27
CA ALA A 99 -17.70 -11.72 -1.79
C ALA A 99 -17.21 -13.13 -2.16
N ASP A 100 -15.99 -13.20 -2.71
CA ASP A 100 -15.35 -14.41 -3.22
C ASP A 100 -13.83 -14.29 -2.97
N PRO A 101 -13.35 -14.79 -1.80
CA PRO A 101 -11.95 -14.75 -1.44
C PRO A 101 -11.08 -15.38 -2.53
N PRO A 102 -9.93 -14.75 -2.86
CA PRO A 102 -9.09 -15.23 -3.94
C PRO A 102 -8.47 -16.60 -3.60
N ASP A 103 -8.75 -17.60 -4.43
CA ASP A 103 -8.05 -18.88 -4.39
C ASP A 103 -6.76 -18.77 -5.21
N TYR A 104 -5.66 -18.40 -4.58
CA TYR A 104 -4.40 -18.28 -5.28
C TYR A 104 -3.79 -19.67 -5.54
N GLU A 105 -3.17 -19.87 -6.71
CA GLU A 105 -2.48 -21.13 -7.06
C GLU A 105 -1.25 -21.46 -6.18
N ARG A 106 -0.95 -20.61 -5.18
CA ARG A 106 0.18 -20.71 -4.26
C ARG A 106 -0.28 -20.34 -2.84
N ASP A 107 0.32 -21.00 -1.86
CA ASP A 107 0.16 -20.68 -0.43
C ASP A 107 0.85 -19.35 -0.07
N PHE A 108 0.08 -18.40 0.44
CA PHE A 108 0.53 -17.14 1.06
C PHE A 108 0.39 -17.20 2.59
N SER A 109 0.89 -16.20 3.31
CA SER A 109 0.75 -16.12 4.77
C SER A 109 -0.72 -16.07 5.24
N LYS A 110 -1.62 -15.59 4.40
CA LYS A 110 -3.07 -15.56 4.61
C LYS A 110 -3.84 -15.97 3.35
N GLU A 111 -5.01 -16.59 3.56
CA GLU A 111 -5.95 -16.92 2.48
C GLU A 111 -6.55 -15.66 1.82
N ALA A 112 -6.73 -14.59 2.59
CA ALA A 112 -7.23 -13.31 2.12
C ALA A 112 -6.31 -12.15 2.55
N PRO A 113 -6.15 -11.12 1.70
CA PRO A 113 -5.40 -9.93 2.09
C PRO A 113 -6.06 -9.18 3.24
N SER A 114 -5.27 -8.65 4.16
CA SER A 114 -5.75 -7.78 5.25
C SER A 114 -6.15 -6.39 4.76
N GLY A 115 -5.64 -5.98 3.61
CA GLY A 115 -5.99 -4.71 2.99
C GLY A 115 -5.75 -4.66 1.49
N VAL A 116 -6.64 -3.94 0.81
CA VAL A 116 -6.44 -3.49 -0.58
C VAL A 116 -5.93 -2.06 -0.57
N LEU A 117 -4.66 -1.88 -0.91
CA LEU A 117 -3.92 -0.62 -0.78
C LEU A 117 -3.67 0.02 -2.14
N VAL A 118 -3.83 1.33 -2.23
CA VAL A 118 -3.37 2.11 -3.38
C VAL A 118 -1.94 2.61 -3.13
N ALA A 119 -1.08 2.53 -4.14
CA ALA A 119 0.28 3.03 -4.08
C ALA A 119 0.65 3.79 -5.36
N THR A 120 1.45 4.84 -5.21
CA THR A 120 1.96 5.65 -6.34
C THR A 120 3.46 5.87 -6.19
N GLU A 121 4.08 6.49 -7.19
CA GLU A 121 5.46 6.95 -7.11
C GLU A 121 5.72 7.94 -5.95
N GLN A 122 4.67 8.52 -5.35
CA GLN A 122 4.77 9.45 -4.23
C GLN A 122 4.63 8.77 -2.86
N SER A 123 4.28 7.47 -2.83
CA SER A 123 4.06 6.73 -1.58
C SER A 123 5.28 6.77 -0.66
N LEU A 124 6.50 6.80 -1.21
CA LEU A 124 7.76 6.92 -0.48
C LEU A 124 7.88 8.24 0.31
N ASP A 125 7.20 9.29 -0.13
CA ASP A 125 7.12 10.58 0.54
C ASP A 125 5.91 10.70 1.49
N GLY A 126 5.12 9.63 1.62
CA GLY A 126 3.96 9.58 2.52
C GLY A 126 2.68 10.18 1.95
N HIS A 127 2.59 10.40 0.64
CA HIS A 127 1.37 10.87 -0.02
C HIS A 127 1.12 10.17 -1.34
N LEU A 128 -0.11 10.22 -1.86
CA LEU A 128 -0.44 9.59 -3.14
C LEU A 128 -0.40 10.58 -4.30
N PHE A 129 -0.64 11.86 -4.03
CA PHE A 129 -0.74 12.93 -5.02
C PHE A 129 0.58 13.68 -5.12
N SER A 130 1.04 14.00 -6.33
CA SER A 130 2.18 14.90 -6.47
C SER A 130 1.77 16.35 -6.18
N GLY A 131 2.66 17.08 -5.50
CA GLY A 131 2.38 18.37 -4.90
C GLY A 131 2.13 19.50 -5.89
N ASN A 132 0.97 20.14 -5.77
CA ASN A 132 0.88 21.60 -5.84
C ASN A 132 0.73 22.07 -4.40
N LYS A 133 1.46 23.13 -3.98
CA LYS A 133 1.60 23.66 -2.60
C LYS A 133 0.35 23.69 -1.69
N ASN A 134 -0.87 23.61 -2.25
CA ASN A 134 -2.12 23.57 -1.50
C ASN A 134 -2.59 22.16 -1.11
N ARG A 135 -2.11 21.09 -1.76
CA ARG A 135 -2.51 19.69 -1.49
C ARG A 135 -1.60 19.01 -0.47
N ASP A 136 -0.43 19.59 -0.24
CA ASP A 136 0.56 19.09 0.71
C ASP A 136 0.37 19.68 2.12
N GLN A 137 -0.76 20.33 2.38
CA GLN A 137 -1.01 20.89 3.70
C GLN A 137 -1.29 19.75 4.71
N PRO A 138 -0.52 19.69 5.81
CA PRO A 138 -0.79 18.72 6.85
C PRO A 138 -2.17 18.99 7.47
N VAL A 139 -2.88 17.92 7.81
CA VAL A 139 -4.17 18.01 8.51
C VAL A 139 -3.95 18.68 9.88
N ARG A 140 -4.85 19.62 10.25
CA ARG A 140 -4.77 20.34 11.54
C ARG A 140 -4.95 19.38 12.71
N PHE A 141 -4.18 19.59 13.78
CA PHE A 141 -4.23 18.83 15.02
C PHE A 141 -5.51 19.16 15.81
N SER A 142 -6.32 18.14 16.12
CA SER A 142 -7.36 18.15 17.15
C SER A 142 -6.97 17.20 18.28
N ASP A 143 -7.55 17.37 19.47
CA ASP A 143 -7.27 16.50 20.63
C ASP A 143 -7.59 15.03 20.32
N ASP A 144 -8.73 14.76 19.68
CA ASP A 144 -9.12 13.40 19.23
C ASP A 144 -8.10 12.80 18.26
N ARG A 145 -7.51 13.62 17.38
CA ARG A 145 -6.48 13.15 16.46
C ARG A 145 -5.20 12.79 17.22
N GLN A 146 -4.80 13.63 18.18
CA GLN A 146 -3.61 13.34 18.98
C GLN A 146 -3.78 12.03 19.74
N GLN A 147 -4.96 11.78 20.30
CA GLN A 147 -5.26 10.51 20.96
C GLN A 147 -5.15 9.31 20.01
N ALA A 148 -5.69 9.40 18.79
CA ALA A 148 -5.58 8.33 17.79
C ALA A 148 -4.12 8.10 17.33
N VAL A 149 -3.32 9.16 17.25
CA VAL A 149 -1.88 9.08 16.99
C VAL A 149 -1.15 8.39 18.14
N ASP A 150 -1.43 8.78 19.39
CA ASP A 150 -0.81 8.20 20.59
C ASP A 150 -1.16 6.72 20.77
N GLN A 151 -2.30 6.29 20.21
CA GLN A 151 -2.75 4.89 20.19
C GLN A 151 -2.23 4.10 18.96
N GLY A 152 -1.48 4.73 18.06
CA GLY A 152 -0.91 4.09 16.87
C GLY A 152 -1.92 3.84 15.73
N PHE A 153 -3.09 4.47 15.76
CA PHE A 153 -4.07 4.36 14.67
C PHE A 153 -3.76 5.31 13.51
N LEU A 154 -3.15 6.45 13.78
CA LEU A 154 -2.81 7.47 12.78
C LEU A 154 -1.32 7.80 12.79
N PRO A 155 -0.74 8.13 11.62
CA PRO A 155 0.59 8.75 11.59
C PRO A 155 0.58 10.15 12.22
N GLN A 156 1.76 10.61 12.66
CA GLN A 156 1.93 11.97 13.21
C GLN A 156 1.49 13.05 12.22
N ARG A 157 1.72 12.83 10.92
CA ARG A 157 1.35 13.73 9.81
C ARG A 157 0.46 13.01 8.80
N GLU A 158 -0.47 13.74 8.21
CA GLU A 158 -1.26 13.27 7.07
C GLU A 158 -1.38 14.39 6.05
N PHE A 159 -1.38 14.04 4.77
CA PHE A 159 -1.65 14.97 3.68
C PHE A 159 -3.14 14.98 3.36
N ALA A 160 -3.75 16.17 3.34
CA ALA A 160 -5.21 16.31 3.26
C ALA A 160 -5.84 15.55 2.07
N ALA A 161 -5.25 15.65 0.87
CA ALA A 161 -5.77 14.97 -0.31
C ALA A 161 -5.68 13.44 -0.22
N THR A 162 -4.55 12.92 0.29
CA THR A 162 -4.35 11.48 0.54
C THR A 162 -5.35 10.97 1.58
N GLN A 163 -5.51 11.70 2.68
CA GLN A 163 -6.45 11.36 3.73
C GLN A 163 -7.90 11.39 3.23
N GLU A 164 -8.28 12.40 2.46
CA GLU A 164 -9.65 12.56 1.93
C GLU A 164 -10.02 11.39 1.01
N VAL A 165 -9.11 10.98 0.12
CA VAL A 165 -9.40 9.88 -0.82
C VAL A 165 -9.48 8.53 -0.09
N ILE A 166 -8.60 8.27 0.88
CA ILE A 166 -8.64 7.04 1.70
C ILE A 166 -9.95 6.97 2.47
N ARG A 167 -10.33 8.04 3.18
CA ARG A 167 -11.59 8.07 3.96
C ARG A 167 -12.82 7.99 3.06
N SER A 168 -12.77 8.54 1.85
CA SER A 168 -13.87 8.40 0.88
C SER A 168 -14.02 6.96 0.41
N ALA A 169 -12.92 6.29 0.06
CA ALA A 169 -12.92 4.88 -0.33
C ALA A 169 -13.43 3.97 0.79
N TRP A 170 -12.99 4.21 2.03
CA TRP A 170 -13.51 3.52 3.21
C TRP A 170 -15.02 3.71 3.39
N ARG A 171 -15.54 4.93 3.25
CA ARG A 171 -17.00 5.17 3.32
C ARG A 171 -17.77 4.39 2.26
N PHE A 172 -17.26 4.35 1.03
CA PHE A 172 -17.87 3.53 -0.02
C PHE A 172 -17.86 2.03 0.31
N ALA A 173 -16.74 1.51 0.83
CA ALA A 173 -16.66 0.11 1.25
C ALA A 173 -17.63 -0.19 2.41
N LYS A 174 -17.74 0.73 3.37
CA LYS A 174 -18.70 0.65 4.48
C LYS A 174 -20.15 0.60 4.01
N ASP A 175 -20.52 1.47 3.07
CA ASP A 175 -21.88 1.54 2.53
C ASP A 175 -22.26 0.29 1.70
N ARG A 176 -21.27 -0.45 1.16
CA ARG A 176 -21.46 -1.67 0.35
C ARG A 176 -21.54 -2.97 1.15
N GLY A 177 -21.69 -2.91 2.47
CA GLY A 177 -21.91 -4.08 3.32
C GLY A 177 -20.79 -4.35 4.33
N GLY A 178 -19.66 -3.65 4.19
CA GLY A 178 -18.52 -3.66 5.10
C GLY A 178 -17.86 -5.03 5.31
N SER A 179 -16.64 -5.03 5.82
CA SER A 179 -15.88 -6.22 6.22
C SER A 179 -15.14 -5.89 7.53
N ASP A 180 -14.97 -6.91 8.38
CA ASP A 180 -14.11 -6.86 9.57
C ASP A 180 -12.71 -7.43 9.28
N GLU A 181 -12.48 -7.94 8.07
CA GLU A 181 -11.29 -8.74 7.73
C GLU A 181 -10.41 -8.05 6.69
N ILE A 182 -11.02 -7.42 5.67
CA ILE A 182 -10.31 -6.79 4.56
C ILE A 182 -10.54 -5.30 4.59
N GLY A 183 -9.46 -4.54 4.73
CA GLY A 183 -9.45 -3.09 4.69
C GLY A 183 -9.27 -2.48 3.31
N VAL A 184 -9.49 -1.17 3.22
CA VAL A 184 -9.14 -0.37 2.04
C VAL A 184 -8.31 0.83 2.46
N GLY A 185 -7.24 1.11 1.73
CA GLY A 185 -6.31 2.15 2.14
C GLY A 185 -5.21 2.45 1.13
N ALA A 186 -4.05 2.79 1.66
CA ALA A 186 -2.87 3.19 0.91
C ALA A 186 -1.60 2.60 1.50
N LEU A 187 -0.62 2.35 0.64
CA LEU A 187 0.77 2.17 1.04
C LEU A 187 1.43 3.54 1.13
N LEU A 188 1.94 3.89 2.29
CA LEU A 188 2.58 5.17 2.60
C LEU A 188 3.90 4.93 3.33
N SER A 189 4.61 6.01 3.65
CA SER A 189 5.95 5.97 4.25
C SER A 189 5.91 6.33 5.72
N SER A 190 6.74 5.66 6.54
CA SER A 190 6.94 5.99 7.96
C SER A 190 7.55 7.39 8.17
N ARG A 191 7.96 8.07 7.08
CA ARG A 191 8.27 9.52 7.07
C ARG A 191 7.14 10.36 7.67
N LEU A 192 5.90 9.88 7.61
CA LEU A 192 4.78 10.56 8.24
C LEU A 192 4.89 10.68 9.77
N ASP A 193 5.77 9.90 10.41
CA ASP A 193 6.04 9.96 11.86
C ASP A 193 7.30 10.76 12.22
N SER A 194 8.13 11.13 11.24
CA SER A 194 9.33 11.91 11.53
C SER A 194 8.99 13.38 11.82
N LYS A 195 9.48 13.88 12.98
CA LYS A 195 9.34 15.28 13.39
C LYS A 195 10.30 16.21 12.66
N GLU A 196 11.32 15.67 12.02
CA GLU A 196 12.34 16.40 11.27
C GLU A 196 12.39 15.89 9.82
N ASP A 197 12.68 16.78 8.86
CA ASP A 197 13.23 16.40 7.55
C ASP A 197 14.68 15.91 7.74
N THR A 198 14.88 14.98 8.66
CA THR A 198 16.15 14.28 8.79
C THR A 198 16.32 13.48 7.52
N GLN A 199 17.48 13.66 6.88
CA GLN A 199 17.90 12.90 5.70
C GLN A 199 18.23 11.45 6.07
N SER A 200 17.34 10.78 6.80
CA SER A 200 17.30 9.32 6.80
C SER A 200 17.03 8.91 5.35
N GLU A 201 18.01 8.31 4.70
CA GLU A 201 17.92 7.95 3.27
C GLU A 201 16.90 6.84 3.01
N GLN A 202 16.36 6.20 4.05
CA GLN A 202 15.43 5.10 3.91
C GLN A 202 14.34 5.18 4.99
N TYR A 203 13.11 5.42 4.57
CA TYR A 203 11.91 5.33 5.40
C TYR A 203 11.21 4.02 5.10
N ASP A 204 10.57 3.45 6.12
CA ASP A 204 9.91 2.15 6.00
C ASP A 204 8.57 2.29 5.28
N PRO A 205 8.19 1.32 4.43
CA PRO A 205 6.85 1.22 3.90
C PRO A 205 5.87 0.89 5.03
N ALA A 206 4.68 1.45 4.98
CA ALA A 206 3.65 1.28 5.99
C ALA A 206 2.27 1.21 5.34
N ALA A 207 1.43 0.32 5.87
CA ALA A 207 0.06 0.14 5.41
C ALA A 207 -0.86 1.06 6.22
N PHE A 208 -1.58 1.97 5.55
CA PHE A 208 -2.61 2.80 6.17
C PHE A 208 -3.97 2.50 5.59
N TYR A 209 -4.84 1.84 6.34
CA TYR A 209 -6.15 1.42 5.86
C TYR A 209 -7.20 1.44 6.95
N TYR A 210 -8.45 1.33 6.52
CA TYR A 210 -9.60 1.24 7.42
C TYR A 210 -10.31 -0.07 7.17
N LEU A 211 -10.70 -0.76 8.25
CA LEU A 211 -11.71 -1.80 8.15
C LEU A 211 -13.08 -1.13 7.98
N PRO A 212 -13.88 -1.51 6.97
CA PRO A 212 -15.15 -0.86 6.69
C PRO A 212 -16.16 -0.84 7.85
N ARG A 213 -16.10 -1.81 8.76
CA ARG A 213 -16.98 -1.88 9.95
C ARG A 213 -16.45 -1.12 11.16
N GLU A 214 -15.17 -0.76 11.18
CA GLU A 214 -14.57 0.04 12.25
C GLU A 214 -14.82 1.54 12.02
N SER A 215 -14.76 2.34 13.09
CA SER A 215 -14.85 3.81 13.03
C SER A 215 -13.49 4.49 12.91
N GLU A 216 -12.43 3.76 13.23
CA GLU A 216 -11.04 4.21 13.24
C GLU A 216 -10.24 3.45 12.18
N PRO A 217 -9.11 3.99 11.72
CA PRO A 217 -8.22 3.23 10.84
C PRO A 217 -7.71 1.99 11.55
N HIS A 218 -7.53 0.93 10.78
CA HIS A 218 -6.83 -0.24 11.27
C HIS A 218 -5.35 0.13 11.35
N ARG A 219 -4.81 0.06 12.57
CA ARG A 219 -3.42 0.33 13.01
C ARG A 219 -2.44 0.78 11.92
N TRP A 220 -1.82 1.94 12.13
CA TRP A 220 -0.73 2.46 11.31
C TRP A 220 0.60 1.79 11.71
N GLU A 221 1.05 0.82 10.91
CA GLU A 221 2.26 0.03 11.19
C GLU A 221 3.15 -0.12 9.95
N SER A 222 4.47 -0.16 10.18
CA SER A 222 5.49 -0.35 9.14
C SER A 222 5.65 -1.83 8.76
N ILE A 223 6.08 -2.07 7.52
CA ILE A 223 6.33 -3.39 6.93
C ILE A 223 7.85 -3.66 6.97
N PRO A 224 8.31 -4.82 7.46
CA PRO A 224 7.54 -5.90 8.09
C PRO A 224 7.08 -5.54 9.51
N TRP A 225 5.95 -6.10 9.96
CA TRP A 225 5.31 -5.84 11.26
C TRP A 225 6.10 -6.40 12.48
N PHE A 226 7.43 -6.50 12.37
CA PHE A 226 8.36 -7.12 13.31
C PHE A 226 9.60 -6.28 13.58
N LEU A 227 9.42 -4.99 13.78
CA LEU A 227 10.37 -4.15 14.52
C LEU A 227 9.41 -3.38 15.43
N TRP A 228 9.11 -3.83 16.66
CA TRP A 228 9.91 -3.72 17.88
C TRP A 228 9.43 -4.76 18.91
N SER A 229 10.36 -5.50 19.53
CA SER A 229 10.16 -6.16 20.83
C SER A 229 11.21 -5.66 21.81
#